data_AF-A0A1M6VND3-F1
#
_entry.id   AF-A0A1M6VND3-F1
#
_cell.length_a   1.000
_cell.length_b   1.000
_cell.length_c   1.000
_cell.angle_alpha   90.00
_cell.angle_beta   90.00
_cell.angle_gamma   90.00
#
_symmetry.space_group_name_H-M   'P 1'
#
loop_
_entity.id
_entity.type
_entity.pdbx_description
1 polymer ?
#
loop_
_entity_poly.entity_id
_entity_poly.type
_entity_poly.pdbx_seq_one_letter_code
_entity_poly.pdbx_strand_id
1 'polypeptide(L)' 'MIKRTLYFGNPAYLSTKDQQLVIRFPEGEKENVTIPIEDVGVAILDHYGITISKNTCSSSPPSM' A
#
# COMPACT_ATOMS: atom_id res chain seq x y z
N MET A 1 8.56 18.25 6.98
CA MET A 1 8.86 16.93 6.40
C MET A 1 8.51 16.97 4.92
N ILE A 2 9.36 16.43 4.05
CA ILE A 2 9.10 16.43 2.60
C ILE A 2 8.27 15.20 2.24
N LYS A 3 7.11 15.43 1.65
CA LYS A 3 6.25 14.36 1.13
C LYS A 3 6.86 13.82 -0.17
N ARG A 4 6.73 12.52 -0.40
CA ARG A 4 7.19 11.82 -1.61
C ARG A 4 6.05 11.63 -2.58
N THR A 5 6.37 11.69 -3.87
CA THR A 5 5.48 11.22 -4.94
C THR A 5 5.89 9.79 -5.28
N LEU A 6 4.96 8.85 -5.15
CA LEU A 6 5.16 7.45 -5.52
C LEU A 6 4.56 7.22 -6.90
N TYR A 7 5.33 6.61 -7.80
CA TYR A 7 4.89 6.24 -9.13
C TYR A 7 4.93 4.72 -9.27
N PHE A 8 3.81 4.13 -9.64
CA PHE A 8 3.66 2.69 -9.85
C PHE A 8 3.45 2.44 -11.34
N GLY A 9 4.54 2.09 -12.04
CA GLY A 9 4.55 1.76 -13.47
C GLY A 9 4.64 0.25 -13.76
N ASN A 10 4.59 -0.58 -12.72
CA ASN A 10 4.66 -2.04 -12.80
C ASN A 10 3.57 -2.67 -11.91
N PRO A 11 3.22 -3.96 -12.12
CA PRO A 11 2.26 -4.65 -11.27
C PRO A 11 2.65 -4.60 -9.80
N ALA A 12 1.70 -4.25 -8.93
CA ALA A 12 1.92 -4.14 -7.50
C ALA A 12 0.61 -4.33 -6.71
N TYR A 13 0.71 -5.00 -5.57
CA TYR A 13 -0.34 -5.09 -4.56
C TYR A 13 -0.08 -4.05 -3.48
N LEU A 14 -0.97 -3.08 -3.36
CA LEU A 14 -0.90 -2.00 -2.38
C LEU A 14 -1.89 -2.27 -1.25
N SER A 15 -1.39 -2.28 -0.02
CA SER A 15 -2.21 -2.39 1.19
C SER A 15 -1.68 -1.47 2.29
N THR A 16 -2.48 -1.25 3.33
CA THR A 16 -2.05 -0.48 4.49
C THR A 16 -2.05 -1.35 5.73
N LYS A 17 -0.97 -1.31 6.51
CA LYS A 17 -0.89 -2.01 7.79
C LYS A 17 -0.06 -1.17 8.76
N ASP A 18 -0.54 -1.00 9.99
CA ASP A 18 0.18 -0.30 11.07
C ASP A 18 0.70 1.09 10.66
N GLN A 19 -0.14 1.88 9.99
CA GLN A 19 0.21 3.20 9.41
C GLN A 19 1.31 3.18 8.34
N GLN A 20 1.65 2.02 7.81
CA GLN A 20 2.56 1.85 6.67
C GLN A 20 1.77 1.50 5.41
N LEU A 21 2.14 2.11 4.29
CA LEU A 21 1.85 1.60 2.96
C LEU A 21 2.76 0.39 2.70
N VAL A 22 2.16 -0.77 2.46
CA VAL A 22 2.82 -2.03 2.13
C VAL A 22 2.68 -2.27 0.63
N ILE A 23 3.81 -2.46 -0.05
CA ILE A 23 3.90 -2.71 -1.48
C ILE A 23 4.44 -4.13 -1.67
N ARG A 24 3.67 -4.99 -2.34
CA ARG A 24 4.10 -6.35 -2.70
C ARG A 24 4.12 -6.50 -4.22
N PHE A 25 5.04 -7.29 -4.74
CA PHE A 25 5.20 -7.51 -6.17
C PHE A 25 4.68 -8.91 -6.57
N PRO A 26 3.86 -9.05 -7.63
CA PRO A 26 3.13 -10.28 -7.93
C PRO A 26 3.94 -11.53 -8.22
N GLU A 27 5.22 -11.37 -8.56
CA GLU A 27 6.09 -12.48 -8.97
C GLU A 27 7.23 -12.73 -7.97
N GLY A 28 7.21 -12.08 -6.81
CA GLY A 28 8.24 -12.23 -5.79
C GLY A 28 9.64 -11.76 -6.24
N GLU A 29 9.75 -11.11 -7.40
CA GLU A 29 11.00 -10.58 -7.95
C GLU A 29 11.70 -9.58 -7.02
N LYS A 30 10.94 -8.96 -6.12
CA LYS A 30 11.42 -7.94 -5.18
C LYS A 30 10.85 -8.16 -3.80
N GLU A 31 11.65 -7.83 -2.80
CA GLU A 31 11.20 -7.78 -1.42
C GLU A 31 10.06 -6.77 -1.24
N ASN A 32 9.20 -7.06 -0.25
CA ASN A 32 8.13 -6.15 0.10
C ASN A 32 8.70 -4.83 0.62
N VAL A 33 8.17 -3.73 0.13
CA VAL A 33 8.58 -2.39 0.57
C VAL A 33 7.51 -1.82 1.47
N THR A 34 7.92 -1.19 2.57
CA THR A 34 7.03 -0.44 3.46
C THR A 34 7.43 1.03 3.49
N ILE A 35 6.44 1.91 3.42
CA ILE A 35 6.62 3.37 3.45
C ILE A 35 5.63 3.94 4.47
N PRO A 36 6.05 4.82 5.39
CA PRO A 36 5.11 5.50 6.28
C PRO A 36 4.09 6.30 5.47
N ILE A 37 2.80 6.21 5.80
CA ILE A 37 1.75 6.90 5.02
C ILE A 37 1.89 8.43 5.10
N GLU A 38 2.44 8.95 6.20
CA GLU A 38 2.72 10.36 6.39
C GLU A 38 3.87 10.86 5.50
N ASP A 39 4.65 9.98 4.89
CA ASP A 39 5.67 10.36 3.91
C ASP A 39 5.10 10.39 2.49
N VAL A 40 3.89 9.87 2.25
CA VAL A 40 3.26 9.84 0.93
C VAL A 40 2.46 11.12 0.70
N GLY A 41 2.81 11.88 -0.33
CA GLY A 41 2.06 13.05 -0.77
C GLY A 41 1.08 12.72 -1.89
N VAL A 42 1.59 12.08 -2.94
CA VAL A 42 0.81 11.67 -4.11
C VAL A 42 1.24 10.27 -4.51
N ALA A 43 0.29 9.42 -4.90
CA ALA A 43 0.54 8.13 -5.52
C ALA A 43 -0.08 8.12 -6.92
N ILE A 44 0.74 7.87 -7.94
CA ILE A 44 0.32 7.76 -9.34
C ILE A 44 0.31 6.29 -9.71
N LEU A 45 -0.85 5.81 -10.16
CA LEU A 45 -1.10 4.41 -10.50
C LEU A 45 -1.27 4.30 -12.01
N ASP A 46 -0.20 3.95 -12.73
CA ASP A 46 -0.17 4.00 -14.21
C ASP A 46 0.04 2.61 -14.84
N HIS A 47 -0.33 1.56 -14.12
CA HIS A 47 -0.22 0.19 -14.62
C HIS A 47 -1.50 -0.59 -14.34
N TYR A 48 -2.01 -1.30 -15.35
CA TYR A 48 -3.26 -2.06 -15.27
C TYR A 48 -3.24 -3.17 -14.20
N GLY A 49 -2.05 -3.71 -13.91
CA GLY A 49 -1.81 -4.74 -12.88
C GLY A 49 -1.66 -4.21 -11.45
N ILE A 50 -2.09 -2.98 -11.16
CA ILE A 50 -2.09 -2.45 -9.78
C ILE A 50 -3.37 -2.88 -9.08
N THR A 51 -3.22 -3.41 -7.88
CA THR A 51 -4.34 -3.81 -7.01
C THR A 51 -4.24 -3.09 -5.69
N ILE A 52 -5.36 -2.52 -5.22
CA ILE A 52 -5.43 -1.82 -3.95
C ILE A 52 -6.41 -2.57 -3.04
N SER A 53 -5.94 -3.00 -1.87
CA SER A 53 -6.85 -3.59 -0.87
C SER A 53 -7.54 -2.48 -0.07
N LYS A 54 -8.86 -2.58 0.10
CA LYS A 54 -9.57 -1.75 1.09
C LYS A 54 -9.47 -2.43 2.45
N ASN A 55 -9.03 -1.69 3.47
CA ASN A 55 -9.00 -2.21 4.83
C ASN A 55 -10.44 -2.50 5.27
N THR A 56 -10.79 -3.78 5.46
CA THR A 56 -12.10 -4.16 5.96
C THR A 56 -12.12 -3.85 7.45
N CYS A 57 -12.84 -2.80 7.83
CA CYS A 57 -13.05 -2.44 9.22
C CYS A 57 -14.01 -3.47 9.84
N SER A 58 -13.48 -4.62 10.30
CA SER A 58 -14.26 -5.54 11.13
C SER A 58 -14.29 -4.98 12.55
N SER A 59 -15.18 -4.02 12.79
CA SER A 59 -15.62 -3.68 14.13
C SER A 59 -16.54 -4.79 14.65
N SER A 60 -15.99 -5.98 14.91
CA SER A 60 -16.62 -6.90 15.85
C SER A 60 -16.25 -6.40 17.24
N PRO A 61 -17.20 -6.01 18.09
CA PRO A 61 -16.90 -5.74 19.49
C PRO A 61 -16.25 -7.00 20.09
N PRO A 62 -15.24 -6.87 20.96
CA PRO A 62 -14.79 -8.01 21.74
C PRO A 62 -16.00 -8.48 22.56
N SER A 63 -16.45 -9.71 22.29
CA SER A 63 -17.46 -10.37 23.14
C SER A 63 -16.92 -10.40 24.57
N MET A 64 -17.71 -9.84 25.49
CA MET A 64 -17.47 -9.90 26.93
C MET A 64 -17.32 -11.34 27.42
#